data_AF-A0A6P1ZLW0-F1
#
_entry.id   AF-A0A6P1ZLW0-F1
#
_cell.length_a   1.000
_cell.length_b   1.000
_cell.length_c   1.000
_cell.angle_alpha   90.00
_cell.angle_beta   90.00
_cell.angle_gamma   90.00
#
_symmetry.space_group_name_H-M   'P 1'
#
loop_
_entity.id
_entity.type
_entity.pdbx_description
1 polymer ?
#
loop_
_entity_poly.entity_id
_entity_poly.type
_entity_poly.pdbx_seq_one_letter_code
_entity_poly.pdbx_strand_id
1 'polypeptide(L)'
;MNFSVFNDLSWLEAPHSFARSGDLVVSERLYLFWTLNSWLQRSFDLEEPAQRNGYLLWWLKSGRREFHCDPFLAPDAYEYWRGQVNEVESLQDLPVTRLAYLLWWGREDVQRSYPLSTPECCERFVDWYMDWGVKTARLPLRMALAPNYWEEPSSAPGLTRLQLLLWEKYDDLRQRFDINTPEGHDSYLAWFAENGDAVVDALPEQRPAISPKPRTIPAGEFERGGLNVVGFVRGELGVGEDVRMAAASLRAAGMDFALVDAPIHSASRSEDDRAAEHLAQAPRYLANLFYLPCVETTRLFMVHGPECFLGRYNIAGWQWELPRWPRPLEPAFKLVQEVWSSSNFTAHAAAEVSPVPVRVMPMAVTVDETPDYGRDYYGLPQNRFCFAFVFDSLSKYARKNPFGLLDAFKLAFERTRDDVALVVKAMNANGDDPVWKAFMAQAELDQRIKVINAVYSRAEILGLFNCCDAVVSLHRSEGFGRTLAEAMLLGKPVVASNYSGNVDFTTPETAFMVEGRTVPVEPWEYHFWQDQVWFDPDMGHAAEQMRACVDQPALAARLAEAGKRTIQDMYNPLTVGRNYQRRLAELGLI
;
A
#
# COMPACT_ATOMS: atom_id res chain seq x y z
N MET A 1 -22.57 -12.75 12.44
CA MET A 1 -21.78 -12.10 11.38
C MET A 1 -21.61 -13.08 10.24
N ASN A 2 -22.02 -12.71 9.02
CA ASN A 2 -21.89 -13.58 7.86
C ASN A 2 -20.49 -13.38 7.28
N PHE A 3 -19.53 -14.22 7.70
CA PHE A 3 -18.12 -14.15 7.26
C PHE A 3 -17.91 -14.60 5.81
N SER A 4 -18.97 -14.91 5.07
CA SER A 4 -18.94 -15.54 3.74
C SER A 4 -18.48 -14.62 2.61
N VAL A 5 -18.53 -13.29 2.78
CA VAL A 5 -18.26 -12.32 1.69
C VAL A 5 -16.76 -12.26 1.33
N PHE A 6 -15.87 -12.67 2.23
CA PHE A 6 -14.42 -12.60 2.00
C PHE A 6 -13.79 -13.82 1.33
N ASN A 7 -14.59 -14.86 1.09
CA ASN A 7 -14.11 -16.06 0.40
C ASN A 7 -14.14 -15.93 -1.11
N ASP A 8 -14.88 -14.95 -1.63
CA ASP A 8 -15.00 -14.75 -3.07
C ASP A 8 -13.92 -13.77 -3.56
N LEU A 9 -12.78 -14.33 -3.96
CA LEU A 9 -11.70 -13.57 -4.59
C LEU A 9 -11.92 -13.37 -6.10
N SER A 10 -13.05 -13.83 -6.66
CA SER A 10 -13.31 -13.73 -8.11
C SER A 10 -13.31 -12.29 -8.62
N TRP A 11 -13.70 -11.33 -7.77
CA TRP A 11 -13.72 -9.91 -8.15
C TRP A 11 -12.34 -9.37 -8.53
N LEU A 12 -11.25 -9.92 -8.00
CA LEU A 12 -9.88 -9.52 -8.34
C LEU A 12 -9.50 -9.94 -9.75
N GLU A 13 -10.12 -11.02 -10.23
CA GLU A 13 -9.89 -11.56 -11.57
C GLU A 13 -10.98 -11.13 -12.55
N ALA A 14 -11.96 -10.34 -12.09
CA ALA A 14 -12.98 -9.74 -12.93
C ALA A 14 -12.36 -8.70 -13.89
N PRO A 15 -12.93 -8.55 -15.11
CA PRO A 15 -12.56 -7.50 -16.05
C PRO A 15 -12.69 -6.10 -15.46
N HIS A 16 -11.66 -5.27 -15.60
CA HIS A 16 -11.73 -3.86 -15.21
C HIS A 16 -12.34 -2.96 -16.32
N SER A 17 -12.98 -1.86 -15.92
CA SER A 17 -14.03 -1.15 -16.67
C SER A 17 -13.61 -0.35 -17.91
N PHE A 18 -12.30 -0.20 -18.20
CA PHE A 18 -11.84 0.43 -19.46
C PHE A 18 -11.60 -0.55 -20.61
N ALA A 19 -11.86 -1.84 -20.41
CA ALA A 19 -11.86 -2.82 -21.49
C ALA A 19 -13.00 -2.49 -22.48
N ARG A 20 -12.66 -1.93 -23.63
CA ARG A 20 -13.58 -1.84 -24.77
C ARG A 20 -13.80 -3.24 -25.34
N SER A 21 -14.95 -3.45 -25.98
CA SER A 21 -15.20 -4.67 -26.77
C SER A 21 -14.08 -4.85 -27.80
N GLY A 22 -13.33 -5.95 -27.72
CA GLY A 22 -12.31 -6.32 -28.71
C GLY A 22 -10.85 -6.32 -28.26
N ASP A 23 -10.55 -5.95 -26.99
CA ASP A 23 -9.18 -5.98 -26.45
C ASP A 23 -8.98 -7.07 -25.39
N LEU A 24 -7.72 -7.48 -25.17
CA LEU A 24 -7.36 -8.27 -23.99
C LEU A 24 -7.63 -7.46 -22.72
N VAL A 25 -8.33 -8.10 -21.80
CA VAL A 25 -8.77 -7.57 -20.52
C VAL A 25 -7.64 -7.54 -19.50
N VAL A 26 -7.54 -6.41 -18.79
CA VAL A 26 -6.79 -6.28 -17.54
C VAL A 26 -7.75 -6.57 -16.39
N SER A 27 -7.41 -7.52 -15.51
CA SER A 27 -8.22 -7.79 -14.32
C SER A 27 -8.08 -6.68 -13.28
N GLU A 28 -9.05 -6.56 -12.38
CA GLU A 28 -9.01 -5.61 -11.24
C GLU A 28 -7.68 -5.70 -10.47
N ARG A 29 -7.16 -6.92 -10.26
CA ARG A 29 -5.88 -7.15 -9.59
C ARG A 29 -4.71 -6.53 -10.34
N LEU A 30 -4.63 -6.75 -11.65
CA LEU A 30 -3.55 -6.19 -12.47
C LEU A 30 -3.68 -4.67 -12.56
N TYR A 31 -4.90 -4.16 -12.63
CA TYR A 31 -5.13 -2.72 -12.56
C TYR A 31 -4.67 -2.13 -11.22
N LEU A 32 -4.90 -2.83 -10.10
CA LEU A 32 -4.39 -2.43 -8.79
C LEU A 32 -2.85 -2.45 -8.77
N PHE A 33 -2.19 -3.48 -9.30
CA PHE A 33 -0.72 -3.48 -9.41
C PHE A 33 -0.22 -2.27 -10.20
N TRP A 34 -0.83 -1.96 -11.34
CA TRP A 34 -0.49 -0.78 -12.14
C TRP A 34 -0.70 0.51 -11.35
N THR A 35 -1.85 0.66 -10.71
CA THR A 35 -2.26 1.81 -9.89
C THR A 35 -1.34 2.06 -8.71
N LEU A 36 -0.82 1.01 -8.08
CA LEU A 36 0.02 1.13 -6.90
C LEU A 36 1.51 1.38 -7.24
N ASN A 37 1.90 1.29 -8.52
CA ASN A 37 3.28 1.44 -8.95
C ASN A 37 3.43 2.57 -9.99
N SER A 38 3.97 3.71 -9.55
CA SER A 38 4.12 4.90 -10.40
C SER A 38 5.03 4.70 -11.61
N TRP A 39 5.94 3.72 -11.58
CA TRP A 39 6.75 3.38 -12.75
C TRP A 39 5.93 2.62 -13.79
N LEU A 40 5.01 1.73 -13.38
CA LEU A 40 4.10 1.04 -14.29
C LEU A 40 3.17 2.02 -14.99
N GLN A 41 2.65 3.02 -14.27
CA GLN A 41 1.85 4.10 -14.85
C GLN A 41 2.60 4.94 -15.88
N ARG A 42 3.92 5.15 -15.69
CA ARG A 42 4.76 5.85 -16.66
C ARG A 42 5.15 5.00 -17.86
N SER A 43 5.17 3.68 -17.69
CA SER A 43 5.58 2.73 -18.73
C SER A 43 4.42 2.21 -19.58
N PHE A 44 3.20 2.20 -19.04
CA PHE A 44 2.03 1.62 -19.68
C PHE A 44 0.81 2.52 -19.48
N ASP A 45 0.30 3.12 -20.55
CA ASP A 45 -1.03 3.71 -20.59
C ASP A 45 -2.07 2.62 -20.87
N LEU A 46 -2.87 2.27 -19.86
CA LEU A 46 -3.85 1.18 -20.01
C LEU A 46 -5.08 1.55 -20.84
N GLU A 47 -5.29 2.83 -21.17
CA GLU A 47 -6.33 3.25 -22.10
C GLU A 47 -5.95 2.95 -23.56
N GLU A 48 -4.65 2.84 -23.85
CA GLU A 48 -4.13 2.52 -25.18
C GLU A 48 -3.95 0.99 -25.34
N PRO A 49 -4.59 0.35 -26.34
CA PRO A 49 -4.58 -1.11 -26.49
C PRO A 49 -3.19 -1.76 -26.60
N ALA A 50 -2.25 -1.15 -27.33
CA ALA A 50 -0.91 -1.71 -27.48
C ALA A 50 -0.12 -1.68 -26.17
N GLN A 51 -0.20 -0.61 -25.40
CA GLN A 51 0.44 -0.47 -24.09
C GLN A 51 -0.23 -1.36 -23.05
N ARG A 52 -1.54 -1.58 -23.14
CA ARG A 52 -2.25 -2.60 -22.34
C ARG A 52 -1.73 -4.01 -22.62
N ASN A 53 -1.61 -4.39 -23.89
CA ASN A 53 -1.01 -5.68 -24.26
C ASN A 53 0.46 -5.78 -23.82
N GLY A 54 1.22 -4.69 -23.95
CA GLY A 54 2.58 -4.57 -23.44
C GLY A 54 2.67 -4.82 -21.93
N TYR A 55 1.73 -4.27 -21.16
CA TYR A 55 1.63 -4.45 -19.71
C TYR A 55 1.34 -5.92 -19.34
N LEU A 56 0.33 -6.53 -19.98
CA LEU A 56 -0.03 -7.94 -19.77
C LEU A 56 1.13 -8.87 -20.12
N LEU A 57 1.84 -8.60 -21.22
CA LEU A 57 3.01 -9.36 -21.64
C LEU A 57 4.18 -9.20 -20.65
N TRP A 58 4.43 -7.97 -20.19
CA TRP A 58 5.44 -7.71 -19.17
C TRP A 58 5.11 -8.45 -17.86
N TRP A 59 3.84 -8.42 -17.42
CA TRP A 59 3.39 -9.16 -16.23
C TRP A 59 3.70 -10.65 -16.33
N LEU A 60 3.35 -11.25 -17.48
CA LEU A 60 3.58 -12.66 -17.80
C LEU A 60 5.05 -13.01 -18.08
N LYS A 61 5.96 -12.06 -18.24
CA LYS A 61 7.40 -12.34 -18.43
C LYS A 61 8.23 -12.06 -17.18
N SER A 62 7.92 -10.94 -16.52
CA SER A 62 8.77 -10.32 -15.50
C SER A 62 7.98 -9.96 -14.24
N GLY A 63 6.80 -9.34 -14.36
CA GLY A 63 6.05 -8.80 -13.23
C GLY A 63 5.79 -9.82 -12.12
N ARG A 64 5.26 -11.01 -12.43
CA ARG A 64 5.01 -12.05 -11.40
C ARG A 64 6.26 -12.47 -10.61
N ARG A 65 7.44 -12.37 -11.23
CA ARG A 65 8.72 -12.72 -10.58
C ARG A 65 9.22 -11.57 -9.73
N GLU A 66 9.13 -10.35 -10.25
CA GLU A 66 9.51 -9.13 -9.54
C GLU A 66 8.69 -8.95 -8.26
N PHE A 67 7.39 -9.25 -8.33
CA PHE A 67 6.49 -9.17 -7.18
C PHE A 67 6.37 -10.49 -6.40
N HIS A 68 7.10 -11.55 -6.79
CA HIS A 68 7.10 -12.86 -6.13
C HIS A 68 5.69 -13.44 -5.84
N CYS A 69 4.71 -13.19 -6.71
CA CYS A 69 3.31 -13.57 -6.49
C CYS A 69 2.80 -14.52 -7.59
N ASP A 70 1.77 -15.32 -7.27
CA ASP A 70 1.09 -16.15 -8.28
C ASP A 70 0.53 -15.25 -9.39
N PRO A 71 0.71 -15.60 -10.68
CA PRO A 71 0.10 -14.85 -11.77
C PRO A 71 -1.43 -14.68 -11.63
N PHE A 72 -2.12 -15.59 -10.92
CA PHE A 72 -3.58 -15.54 -10.68
C PHE A 72 -3.95 -15.96 -9.25
N LEU A 73 -4.90 -15.27 -8.63
CA LEU A 73 -5.40 -15.64 -7.30
C LEU A 73 -6.55 -16.64 -7.37
N ALA A 74 -7.36 -16.59 -8.44
CA ALA A 74 -8.49 -17.50 -8.64
C ALA A 74 -8.18 -18.57 -9.71
N PRO A 75 -8.55 -19.85 -9.50
CA PRO A 75 -8.47 -20.89 -10.52
C PRO A 75 -9.16 -20.51 -11.84
N ASP A 76 -10.28 -19.80 -11.78
CA ASP A 76 -11.07 -19.43 -12.96
C ASP A 76 -10.38 -18.38 -13.85
N ALA A 77 -9.44 -17.60 -13.31
CA ALA A 77 -8.66 -16.65 -14.11
C ALA A 77 -7.80 -17.35 -15.16
N TYR A 78 -7.41 -18.60 -14.89
CA TYR A 78 -6.72 -19.43 -15.85
C TYR A 78 -7.60 -19.79 -17.06
N GLU A 79 -8.93 -19.85 -16.91
CA GLU A 79 -9.86 -20.15 -18.01
C GLU A 79 -9.94 -18.99 -19.00
N TYR A 80 -9.89 -17.74 -18.53
CA TYR A 80 -9.86 -16.57 -19.41
C TYR A 80 -8.66 -16.62 -20.39
N TRP A 81 -7.46 -16.91 -19.88
CA TRP A 81 -6.25 -16.99 -20.71
C TRP A 81 -6.20 -18.22 -21.62
N ARG A 82 -6.88 -19.30 -21.23
CA ARG A 82 -7.04 -20.53 -22.02
C ARG A 82 -8.12 -20.44 -23.09
N GLY A 83 -9.06 -19.52 -22.95
CA GLY A 83 -10.10 -19.30 -23.96
C GLY A 83 -9.53 -18.78 -25.29
N GLN A 84 -10.25 -19.08 -26.37
CA GLN A 84 -9.99 -18.54 -27.71
C GLN A 84 -10.06 -17.02 -27.73
N VAL A 85 -9.28 -16.40 -28.61
CA VAL A 85 -9.32 -14.96 -28.86
C VAL A 85 -10.54 -14.63 -29.72
N ASN A 86 -11.66 -14.39 -29.05
CA ASN A 86 -12.89 -13.95 -29.71
C ASN A 86 -12.98 -12.43 -29.82
N GLU A 87 -12.09 -11.70 -29.14
CA GLU A 87 -12.04 -10.25 -29.14
C GLU A 87 -11.45 -9.68 -30.43
N VAL A 88 -10.57 -10.44 -31.10
CA VAL A 88 -9.93 -10.03 -32.34
C VAL A 88 -10.71 -10.63 -33.50
N GLU A 89 -11.42 -9.79 -34.26
CA GLU A 89 -12.31 -10.22 -35.36
C GLU A 89 -11.61 -11.16 -36.36
N SER A 90 -10.34 -10.88 -36.69
CA SER A 90 -9.55 -11.73 -37.62
C SER A 90 -9.18 -13.10 -37.06
N LEU A 91 -9.35 -13.34 -35.76
CA LEU A 91 -9.02 -14.58 -35.06
C LEU A 91 -10.25 -15.29 -34.50
N GLN A 92 -11.45 -14.77 -34.78
CA GLN A 92 -12.68 -15.37 -34.33
C GLN A 92 -12.78 -16.81 -34.85
N ASP A 93 -13.16 -17.73 -33.95
CA ASP A 93 -13.27 -19.17 -34.21
C ASP A 93 -11.94 -19.89 -34.57
N LEU A 94 -10.81 -19.18 -34.54
CA LEU A 94 -9.49 -19.78 -34.74
C LEU A 94 -8.92 -20.34 -33.43
N PRO A 95 -8.06 -21.36 -33.52
CA PRO A 95 -7.57 -22.08 -32.34
C PRO A 95 -6.47 -21.36 -31.55
N VAL A 96 -6.47 -20.04 -31.55
CA VAL A 96 -5.47 -19.23 -30.86
C VAL A 96 -6.03 -18.78 -29.52
N THR A 97 -5.37 -19.16 -28.43
CA THR A 97 -5.75 -18.68 -27.09
C THR A 97 -5.33 -17.24 -26.86
N ARG A 98 -5.96 -16.55 -25.90
CA ARG A 98 -5.56 -15.19 -25.49
C ARG A 98 -4.10 -15.13 -25.08
N LEU A 99 -3.61 -16.17 -24.41
CA LEU A 99 -2.21 -16.27 -24.01
C LEU A 99 -1.27 -16.46 -25.20
N ALA A 100 -1.61 -17.33 -26.14
CA ALA A 100 -0.82 -17.57 -27.34
C ALA A 100 -0.76 -16.32 -28.22
N TYR A 101 -1.92 -15.68 -28.43
CA TYR A 101 -2.02 -14.40 -29.14
C TYR A 101 -1.15 -13.32 -28.50
N LEU A 102 -1.18 -13.17 -27.17
CA LEU A 102 -0.37 -12.16 -26.49
C LEU A 102 1.14 -12.40 -26.66
N LEU A 103 1.59 -13.66 -26.65
CA LEU A 103 2.98 -13.98 -26.95
C LEU A 103 3.36 -13.70 -28.40
N TRP A 104 2.46 -14.00 -29.34
CA TRP A 104 2.61 -13.67 -30.75
C TRP A 104 2.71 -12.16 -30.97
N TRP A 105 1.76 -11.40 -30.42
CA TRP A 105 1.71 -9.94 -30.48
C TRP A 105 2.99 -9.29 -29.93
N GLY A 106 3.60 -9.89 -28.92
CA GLY A 106 4.84 -9.41 -28.31
C GLY A 106 6.14 -9.76 -29.03
N ARG A 107 6.11 -10.48 -30.16
CA ARG A 107 7.29 -11.03 -30.83
C ARG A 107 7.24 -10.88 -32.35
N GLU A 108 7.90 -9.84 -32.87
CA GLU A 108 7.98 -9.61 -34.31
C GLU A 108 8.52 -10.80 -35.10
N ASP A 109 9.49 -11.52 -34.55
CA ASP A 109 10.09 -12.69 -35.22
C ASP A 109 9.05 -13.82 -35.39
N VAL A 110 8.22 -14.05 -34.38
CA VAL A 110 7.12 -15.02 -34.42
C VAL A 110 6.01 -14.54 -35.35
N GLN A 111 5.67 -13.24 -35.35
CA GLN A 111 4.69 -12.67 -36.27
C GLN A 111 5.07 -12.86 -37.73
N ARG A 112 6.37 -12.67 -38.05
CA ARG A 112 6.88 -12.87 -39.41
C ARG A 112 6.85 -14.34 -39.83
N SER A 113 7.15 -15.26 -38.90
CA SER A 113 7.13 -16.70 -39.17
C SER A 113 5.73 -17.31 -39.21
N TYR A 114 4.78 -16.73 -38.48
CA TYR A 114 3.42 -17.22 -38.33
C TYR A 114 2.40 -16.08 -38.42
N PRO A 115 2.16 -15.48 -39.60
CA PRO A 115 1.11 -14.49 -39.77
C PRO A 115 -0.25 -15.16 -39.53
N LEU A 116 -0.93 -14.81 -38.42
CA LEU A 116 -2.23 -15.38 -38.03
C LEU A 116 -3.36 -14.88 -38.95
N SER A 117 -3.28 -15.21 -40.24
CA SER A 117 -4.17 -14.77 -41.30
C SER A 117 -4.97 -15.90 -41.95
N THR A 118 -4.57 -17.16 -41.74
CA THR A 118 -5.30 -18.35 -42.21
C THR A 118 -5.35 -19.42 -41.11
N PRO A 119 -6.34 -20.32 -41.14
CA PRO A 119 -6.44 -21.43 -40.18
C PRO A 119 -5.17 -22.29 -40.13
N GLU A 120 -4.59 -22.63 -41.29
CA GLU A 120 -3.40 -23.48 -41.39
C GLU A 120 -2.17 -22.80 -40.77
N CYS A 121 -2.06 -21.47 -40.91
CA CYS A 121 -0.98 -20.75 -40.27
C CYS A 121 -1.16 -20.65 -38.75
N CYS A 122 -2.41 -20.57 -38.28
CA CYS A 122 -2.74 -20.59 -36.86
C CYS A 122 -2.44 -21.95 -36.23
N GLU A 123 -2.76 -23.06 -36.91
CA GLU A 123 -2.42 -24.40 -36.42
C GLU A 123 -0.90 -24.57 -36.25
N ARG A 124 -0.12 -24.21 -37.28
CA ARG A 124 1.36 -24.20 -37.18
C ARG A 124 1.90 -23.32 -36.05
N PHE A 125 1.24 -22.19 -35.78
CA PHE A 125 1.61 -21.33 -34.67
C PHE A 125 1.33 -22.00 -33.32
N VAL A 126 0.18 -22.66 -33.17
CA VAL A 126 -0.19 -23.39 -31.96
C VAL A 126 0.81 -24.51 -31.68
N ASP A 127 1.25 -25.24 -32.70
CA ASP A 127 2.29 -26.26 -32.58
C ASP A 127 3.60 -25.65 -32.06
N TRP A 128 4.07 -24.58 -32.71
CA TRP A 128 5.27 -23.85 -32.27
C TRP A 128 5.14 -23.30 -30.85
N TYR A 129 3.96 -22.79 -30.50
CA TYR A 129 3.66 -22.25 -29.18
C TYR A 129 3.83 -23.34 -28.11
N MET A 130 3.36 -24.56 -28.36
CA MET A 130 3.51 -25.68 -27.43
C MET A 130 4.96 -26.18 -27.33
N ASP A 131 5.65 -26.29 -28.46
CA ASP A 131 7.01 -26.81 -28.49
C ASP A 131 8.04 -25.87 -27.87
N TRP A 132 7.87 -24.58 -28.12
CA TRP A 132 8.86 -23.55 -27.82
C TRP A 132 8.29 -22.34 -27.08
N GLY A 133 7.09 -21.87 -27.45
CA GLY A 133 6.47 -20.67 -26.88
C GLY A 133 6.27 -20.75 -25.36
N VAL A 134 5.64 -21.83 -24.87
CA VAL A 134 5.37 -22.06 -23.45
C VAL A 134 6.66 -22.19 -22.65
N LYS A 135 7.63 -22.94 -23.17
CA LYS A 135 8.94 -23.13 -22.54
C LYS A 135 9.71 -21.81 -22.44
N THR A 136 9.70 -21.01 -23.50
CA THR A 136 10.41 -19.72 -23.56
C THR A 136 9.77 -18.68 -22.64
N ALA A 137 8.45 -18.66 -22.54
CA ALA A 137 7.72 -17.77 -21.62
C ALA A 137 7.77 -18.24 -20.14
N ARG A 138 8.23 -19.47 -19.89
CA ARG A 138 8.24 -20.13 -18.57
C ARG A 138 6.88 -20.05 -17.88
N LEU A 139 5.82 -20.35 -18.62
CA LEU A 139 4.45 -20.40 -18.12
C LEU A 139 4.10 -21.84 -17.71
N PRO A 140 3.30 -22.07 -16.65
CA PRO A 140 2.76 -23.39 -16.35
C PRO A 140 2.04 -23.94 -17.59
N LEU A 141 2.35 -25.18 -18.00
CA LEU A 141 1.83 -25.77 -19.23
C LEU A 141 0.29 -25.89 -19.23
N ARG A 142 -0.32 -26.03 -18.06
CA ARG A 142 -1.79 -25.95 -17.86
C ARG A 142 -2.39 -24.61 -18.31
N MET A 143 -1.63 -23.51 -18.34
CA MET A 143 -2.10 -22.22 -18.87
C MET A 143 -2.20 -22.22 -20.39
N ALA A 144 -1.48 -23.11 -21.06
CA ALA A 144 -1.30 -23.13 -22.50
C ALA A 144 -2.31 -24.05 -23.23
N LEU A 145 -2.99 -24.92 -22.48
CA LEU A 145 -3.94 -25.89 -23.02
C LEU A 145 -5.35 -25.27 -23.05
N ALA A 146 -5.91 -25.03 -24.24
CA ALA A 146 -7.29 -24.61 -24.46
C ALA A 146 -8.25 -25.83 -24.38
N PRO A 147 -9.19 -25.90 -23.43
CA PRO A 147 -9.98 -27.11 -23.20
C PRO A 147 -10.67 -27.65 -24.47
N ASN A 148 -11.32 -26.77 -25.25
CA ASN A 148 -12.16 -27.20 -26.37
C ASN A 148 -11.39 -27.52 -27.66
N TYR A 149 -10.24 -26.89 -27.90
CA TYR A 149 -9.45 -27.13 -29.13
C TYR A 149 -8.71 -28.47 -29.10
N TRP A 150 -8.25 -28.86 -27.91
CA TRP A 150 -7.42 -30.05 -27.74
C TRP A 150 -8.24 -31.34 -27.67
N GLU A 151 -9.55 -31.23 -27.39
CA GLU A 151 -10.54 -32.32 -27.49
C GLU A 151 -11.04 -32.55 -28.92
N GLU A 152 -10.73 -31.67 -29.88
CA GLU A 152 -11.07 -31.87 -31.29
C GLU A 152 -10.22 -32.99 -31.93
N PRO A 153 -10.75 -33.64 -33.00
CA PRO A 153 -10.01 -34.66 -33.75
C PRO A 153 -8.66 -34.15 -34.26
N SER A 154 -7.63 -34.99 -34.14
CA SER A 154 -6.29 -34.73 -34.67
C SER A 154 -6.14 -35.23 -36.12
N SER A 155 -4.95 -35.04 -36.69
CA SER A 155 -4.54 -35.63 -37.96
C SER A 155 -4.40 -37.16 -37.88
N ALA A 156 -4.24 -37.72 -36.68
CA ALA A 156 -4.30 -39.16 -36.43
C ALA A 156 -5.76 -39.60 -36.21
N PRO A 157 -6.34 -40.44 -37.10
CA PRO A 157 -7.73 -40.83 -37.00
C PRO A 157 -8.05 -41.48 -35.66
N GLY A 158 -9.06 -40.96 -34.94
CA GLY A 158 -9.51 -41.53 -33.66
C GLY A 158 -8.83 -40.97 -32.42
N LEU A 159 -7.79 -40.13 -32.56
CA LEU A 159 -7.17 -39.40 -31.46
C LEU A 159 -7.57 -37.93 -31.47
N THR A 160 -7.76 -37.37 -30.28
CA THR A 160 -7.86 -35.91 -30.08
C THR A 160 -6.48 -35.26 -30.24
N ARG A 161 -6.44 -33.95 -30.51
CA ARG A 161 -5.17 -33.21 -30.61
C ARG A 161 -4.33 -33.31 -29.33
N LEU A 162 -4.95 -33.34 -28.14
CA LEU A 162 -4.26 -33.52 -26.86
C LEU A 162 -3.55 -34.88 -26.77
N GLN A 163 -4.27 -35.93 -27.15
CA GLN A 163 -3.79 -37.30 -27.11
C GLN A 163 -2.61 -37.49 -28.06
N LEU A 164 -2.74 -37.02 -29.31
CA LEU A 164 -1.63 -37.08 -30.26
C LEU A 164 -0.40 -36.31 -29.74
N LEU A 165 -0.59 -35.09 -29.22
CA LEU A 165 0.49 -34.27 -28.68
C LEU A 165 1.23 -34.96 -27.52
N LEU A 166 0.50 -35.54 -26.56
CA LEU A 166 1.10 -36.21 -25.41
C LEU A 166 1.85 -37.46 -25.84
N TRP A 167 1.31 -38.23 -26.78
CA TRP A 167 2.00 -39.35 -27.38
C TRP A 167 3.30 -38.90 -28.06
N GLU A 168 3.28 -37.88 -28.92
CA GLU A 168 4.47 -37.39 -29.61
C GLU A 168 5.56 -36.88 -28.67
N LYS A 169 5.15 -36.26 -27.57
CA LYS A 169 6.03 -35.60 -26.61
C LYS A 169 6.78 -36.57 -25.69
N TYR A 170 6.16 -37.69 -25.33
CA TYR A 170 6.69 -38.58 -24.29
C TYR A 170 7.26 -39.86 -24.91
N ASP A 171 8.59 -39.99 -24.85
CA ASP A 171 9.32 -41.13 -25.41
C ASP A 171 8.84 -42.49 -24.88
N ASP A 172 8.46 -42.55 -23.61
CA ASP A 172 7.92 -43.76 -22.99
C ASP A 172 6.56 -44.14 -23.57
N LEU A 173 5.69 -43.16 -23.86
CA LEU A 173 4.41 -43.42 -24.51
C LEU A 173 4.59 -43.90 -25.95
N ARG A 174 5.55 -43.32 -26.69
CA ARG A 174 5.86 -43.76 -28.07
C ARG A 174 6.47 -45.15 -28.13
N GLN A 175 7.30 -45.51 -27.15
CA GLN A 175 7.89 -46.84 -27.06
C GLN A 175 6.88 -47.90 -26.64
N ARG A 176 5.88 -47.50 -25.85
CA ARG A 176 4.91 -48.40 -25.24
C ARG A 176 3.65 -48.60 -26.07
N PHE A 177 3.29 -47.61 -26.88
CA PHE A 177 2.09 -47.64 -27.73
C PHE A 177 2.44 -47.21 -29.16
N ASP A 178 2.32 -48.11 -30.12
CA ASP A 178 2.43 -47.74 -31.54
C ASP A 178 1.04 -47.38 -32.10
N ILE A 179 0.72 -46.08 -32.08
CA ILE A 179 -0.59 -45.56 -32.52
C ILE A 179 -0.88 -45.77 -34.01
N ASN A 180 0.11 -46.22 -34.81
CA ASN A 180 -0.10 -46.55 -36.21
C ASN A 180 -0.64 -47.99 -36.40
N THR A 181 -0.73 -48.77 -35.32
CA THR A 181 -1.36 -50.10 -35.30
C THR A 181 -2.69 -50.02 -34.57
N PRO A 182 -3.73 -50.75 -35.00
CA PRO A 182 -5.02 -50.78 -34.30
C PRO A 182 -4.87 -51.16 -32.82
N GLU A 183 -4.04 -52.15 -32.52
CA GLU A 183 -3.82 -52.63 -31.15
C GLU A 183 -3.09 -51.60 -30.28
N GLY A 184 -2.08 -50.91 -30.82
CA GLY A 184 -1.36 -49.85 -30.11
C GLY A 184 -2.20 -48.59 -29.93
N HIS A 185 -3.04 -48.25 -30.92
CA HIS A 185 -4.00 -47.16 -30.86
C HIS A 185 -5.05 -47.36 -29.75
N ASP A 186 -5.71 -48.52 -29.71
CA ASP A 186 -6.74 -48.80 -28.71
C ASP A 186 -6.15 -48.92 -27.29
N SER A 187 -4.95 -49.51 -27.18
CA SER A 187 -4.23 -49.60 -25.90
C SER A 187 -3.81 -48.22 -25.39
N TYR A 188 -3.44 -47.30 -26.27
CA TYR A 188 -3.12 -45.92 -25.91
C TYR A 188 -4.36 -45.18 -25.39
N LEU A 189 -5.50 -45.30 -26.08
CA LEU A 189 -6.75 -44.67 -25.65
C LEU A 189 -7.25 -45.20 -24.31
N ALA A 190 -7.17 -46.52 -24.08
CA ALA A 190 -7.53 -47.13 -22.80
C ALA A 190 -6.60 -46.64 -21.66
N TRP A 191 -5.29 -46.60 -21.92
CA TRP A 191 -4.34 -46.05 -20.95
C TRP A 191 -4.59 -44.57 -20.67
N PHE A 192 -4.88 -43.79 -21.70
CA PHE A 192 -5.16 -42.35 -21.58
C PHE A 192 -6.43 -42.08 -20.79
N ALA A 193 -7.49 -42.87 -20.98
CA ALA A 193 -8.72 -42.74 -20.21
C ALA A 193 -8.52 -42.97 -18.70
N GLU A 194 -7.53 -43.77 -18.32
CA GLU A 194 -7.23 -44.10 -16.91
C GLU A 194 -6.16 -43.19 -16.30
N ASN A 195 -5.23 -42.66 -17.09
CA ASN A 195 -4.01 -42.00 -16.61
C ASN A 195 -3.79 -40.59 -17.19
N GLY A 196 -4.58 -40.19 -18.19
CA GLY A 196 -4.41 -38.95 -18.95
C GLY A 196 -4.47 -37.71 -18.06
N ASP A 197 -5.46 -37.65 -17.17
CA ASP A 197 -5.61 -36.54 -16.21
C ASP A 197 -4.39 -36.40 -15.30
N ALA A 198 -3.87 -37.51 -14.77
CA ALA A 198 -2.70 -37.51 -13.91
C ALA A 198 -1.42 -37.07 -14.66
N VAL A 199 -1.31 -37.39 -15.95
CA VAL A 199 -0.17 -37.01 -16.80
C VAL A 199 -0.26 -35.54 -17.18
N VAL A 200 -1.46 -35.01 -17.44
CA VAL A 200 -1.72 -33.58 -17.64
C VAL A 200 -1.43 -32.80 -16.35
N ASP A 201 -1.83 -33.33 -15.19
CA ASP A 201 -1.60 -32.75 -13.86
C ASP A 201 -0.13 -32.81 -13.44
N ALA A 202 0.62 -33.84 -13.87
CA ALA A 202 2.04 -34.02 -13.58
C ALA A 202 2.99 -33.28 -14.54
N LEU A 203 2.47 -32.58 -15.56
CA LEU A 203 3.27 -31.69 -16.40
C LEU A 203 3.98 -30.66 -15.50
N PRO A 204 5.28 -30.35 -15.72
CA PRO A 204 6.09 -29.62 -14.75
C PRO A 204 5.44 -28.31 -14.33
N GLU A 205 4.85 -28.33 -13.14
CA GLU A 205 4.54 -27.16 -12.38
C GLU A 205 5.86 -26.55 -11.95
N GLN A 206 6.34 -25.52 -12.64
CA GLN A 206 7.09 -24.50 -11.91
C GLN A 206 6.10 -23.69 -11.08
N ARG A 207 5.47 -24.36 -10.10
CA ARG A 207 4.94 -23.71 -8.92
C ARG A 207 6.16 -23.21 -8.14
N PRO A 208 6.29 -21.92 -7.82
CA PRO A 208 6.83 -21.60 -6.50
C PRO A 208 5.93 -22.34 -5.50
N ALA A 209 6.53 -23.13 -4.61
CA ALA A 209 5.82 -24.00 -3.68
C ALA A 209 4.86 -23.21 -2.77
N ILE A 210 3.63 -22.99 -3.22
CA ILE A 210 2.49 -22.63 -2.39
C ILE A 210 1.36 -23.55 -2.84
N SER A 211 1.19 -24.66 -2.14
CA SER A 211 0.01 -25.50 -2.34
C SER A 211 -1.20 -24.76 -1.75
N PRO A 212 -2.24 -24.41 -2.54
CA PRO A 212 -3.52 -24.09 -1.95
C PRO A 212 -4.13 -25.43 -1.53
N LYS A 213 -3.94 -25.83 -0.27
CA LYS A 213 -4.89 -26.77 0.33
C LYS A 213 -6.28 -26.13 0.21
N PRO A 214 -7.36 -26.87 -0.08
CA PRO A 214 -8.70 -26.32 -0.06
C PRO A 214 -8.92 -25.65 1.29
N ARG A 215 -9.02 -24.32 1.28
CA ARG A 215 -9.14 -23.50 2.49
C ARG A 215 -10.59 -23.49 2.92
N THR A 216 -11.01 -24.56 3.57
CA THR A 216 -12.09 -24.46 4.54
C THR A 216 -11.59 -23.58 5.68
N ILE A 217 -12.13 -22.37 5.84
CA ILE A 217 -11.97 -21.60 7.08
C ILE A 217 -12.65 -22.42 8.18
N PRO A 218 -11.92 -22.93 9.17
CA PRO A 218 -12.56 -23.71 10.21
C PRO A 218 -13.20 -22.70 11.16
N ALA A 219 -14.52 -22.58 11.08
CA ALA A 219 -15.29 -21.87 12.09
C ALA A 219 -14.92 -22.46 13.45
N GLY A 220 -14.24 -21.67 14.31
CA GLY A 220 -13.77 -22.11 15.63
C GLY A 220 -12.26 -22.25 15.81
N GLU A 221 -11.41 -22.00 14.80
CA GLU A 221 -9.94 -22.06 14.95
C GLU A 221 -9.29 -20.77 15.50
N PHE A 222 -10.00 -19.64 15.49
CA PHE A 222 -9.44 -18.36 15.96
C PHE A 222 -9.78 -18.09 17.42
N GLU A 223 -8.82 -17.54 18.16
CA GLU A 223 -9.04 -17.08 19.52
C GLU A 223 -10.02 -15.89 19.52
N ARG A 224 -10.99 -15.90 20.44
CA ARG A 224 -11.92 -14.78 20.68
C ARG A 224 -11.41 -13.95 21.86
N GLY A 225 -11.83 -12.68 21.95
CA GLY A 225 -11.47 -11.82 23.10
C GLY A 225 -10.23 -10.95 22.90
N GLY A 226 -9.59 -11.00 21.72
CA GLY A 226 -8.41 -10.18 21.43
C GLY A 226 -8.36 -9.63 20.00
N LEU A 227 -7.31 -8.88 19.70
CA LEU A 227 -7.10 -8.19 18.42
C LEU A 227 -5.69 -8.45 17.87
N ASN A 228 -5.57 -8.78 16.58
CA ASN A 228 -4.27 -8.72 15.92
C ASN A 228 -4.03 -7.31 15.39
N VAL A 229 -2.87 -6.72 15.65
CA VAL A 229 -2.45 -5.48 15.01
C VAL A 229 -1.37 -5.80 13.99
N VAL A 230 -1.66 -5.52 12.72
CA VAL A 230 -0.79 -5.84 11.58
C VAL A 230 -0.17 -4.55 11.05
N GLY A 231 1.17 -4.50 10.96
CA GLY A 231 1.88 -3.33 10.43
C GLY A 231 3.39 -3.47 10.54
N PHE A 232 4.12 -2.36 10.40
CA PHE A 232 5.59 -2.34 10.54
C PHE A 232 5.99 -2.25 12.02
N VAL A 233 5.96 -3.37 12.75
CA VAL A 233 6.07 -3.41 14.22
C VAL A 233 7.38 -2.78 14.70
N ARG A 234 8.49 -3.09 14.02
CA ARG A 234 9.85 -2.62 14.36
C ARG A 234 10.28 -1.38 13.59
N GLY A 235 9.43 -0.86 12.72
CA GLY A 235 9.77 0.25 11.83
C GLY A 235 9.94 1.58 12.58
N GLU A 236 11.01 2.30 12.27
CA GLU A 236 11.28 3.67 12.72
C GLU A 236 10.61 4.71 11.79
N LEU A 237 9.28 4.63 11.68
CA LEU A 237 8.46 5.51 10.85
C LEU A 237 7.08 5.73 11.50
N GLY A 238 6.34 6.74 11.03
CA GLY A 238 5.05 7.12 11.60
C GLY A 238 4.07 5.96 11.74
N VAL A 239 3.91 5.16 10.68
CA VAL A 239 3.02 3.99 10.69
C VAL A 239 3.47 2.85 11.60
N GLY A 240 4.78 2.73 11.87
CA GLY A 240 5.28 1.81 12.91
C GLY A 240 4.96 2.31 14.32
N GLU A 241 4.97 3.63 14.52
CA GLU A 241 4.49 4.23 15.77
C GLU A 241 2.99 4.01 15.97
N ASP A 242 2.19 4.05 14.90
CA ASP A 242 0.74 3.77 14.97
C ASP A 242 0.47 2.37 15.54
N VAL A 243 1.23 1.36 15.10
CA VAL A 243 1.17 -0.01 15.65
C VAL A 243 1.50 -0.03 17.13
N ARG A 244 2.57 0.66 17.55
CA ARG A 244 2.97 0.73 18.96
C ARG A 244 1.96 1.48 19.83
N MET A 245 1.35 2.55 19.31
CA MET A 245 0.29 3.28 20.01
C MET A 245 -1.00 2.48 20.12
N ALA A 246 -1.31 1.64 19.12
CA ALA A 246 -2.39 0.67 19.21
C ALA A 246 -2.13 -0.36 20.32
N ALA A 247 -0.94 -0.94 20.34
CA ALA A 247 -0.51 -1.88 21.37
C ALA A 247 -0.59 -1.27 22.78
N ALA A 248 -0.08 -0.05 22.95
CA ALA A 248 -0.17 0.69 24.21
C ALA A 248 -1.63 0.91 24.65
N SER A 249 -2.51 1.23 23.70
CA SER A 249 -3.94 1.45 23.97
C SER A 249 -4.64 0.16 24.39
N LEU A 250 -4.42 -0.94 23.67
CA LEU A 250 -4.98 -2.25 23.98
C LEU A 250 -4.52 -2.73 25.36
N ARG A 251 -3.21 -2.60 25.65
CA ARG A 251 -2.63 -2.92 26.96
C ARG A 251 -3.27 -2.09 28.07
N ALA A 252 -3.41 -0.78 27.89
CA ALA A 252 -4.00 0.12 28.88
C ALA A 252 -5.48 -0.23 29.16
N ALA A 253 -6.22 -0.68 28.15
CA ALA A 253 -7.60 -1.13 28.29
C ALA A 253 -7.74 -2.58 28.81
N GLY A 254 -6.63 -3.28 29.07
CA GLY A 254 -6.65 -4.67 29.54
C GLY A 254 -7.15 -5.66 28.49
N MET A 255 -6.93 -5.37 27.21
CA MET A 255 -7.31 -6.25 26.09
C MET A 255 -6.15 -7.15 25.68
N ASP A 256 -6.46 -8.40 25.33
CA ASP A 256 -5.52 -9.30 24.71
C ASP A 256 -5.23 -8.90 23.26
N PHE A 257 -3.97 -8.96 22.84
CA PHE A 257 -3.58 -8.63 21.47
C PHE A 257 -2.32 -9.38 21.04
N ALA A 258 -2.11 -9.40 19.73
CA ALA A 258 -0.90 -9.92 19.09
C ALA A 258 -0.43 -8.93 18.03
N LEU A 259 0.88 -8.69 17.94
CA LEU A 259 1.46 -7.87 16.88
C LEU A 259 1.96 -8.78 15.77
N VAL A 260 1.60 -8.47 14.53
CA VAL A 260 2.03 -9.24 13.35
C VAL A 260 2.78 -8.29 12.44
N ASP A 261 4.07 -8.57 12.24
CA ASP A 261 4.89 -7.75 11.36
C ASP A 261 4.53 -8.02 9.90
N ALA A 262 4.31 -6.96 9.15
CA ALA A 262 4.02 -7.06 7.73
C ALA A 262 5.32 -7.43 6.98
N PRO A 263 5.36 -8.55 6.22
CA PRO A 263 6.55 -9.00 5.50
C PRO A 263 6.87 -8.15 4.24
N ILE A 264 6.66 -6.84 4.34
CA ILE A 264 6.88 -5.86 3.26
C ILE A 264 8.16 -5.09 3.57
N HIS A 265 9.05 -4.95 2.58
CA HIS A 265 10.26 -4.16 2.73
C HIS A 265 9.93 -2.66 2.83
N SER A 266 10.26 -2.04 3.97
CA SER A 266 10.23 -0.59 4.15
C SER A 266 11.61 0.02 3.88
N ALA A 267 11.66 1.22 3.31
CA ALA A 267 12.92 1.96 3.11
C ALA A 267 13.50 2.52 4.43
N SER A 268 12.68 2.58 5.48
CA SER A 268 13.09 3.06 6.81
C SER A 268 13.82 1.98 7.60
N ARG A 269 14.63 2.40 8.58
CA ARG A 269 15.23 1.49 9.56
C ARG A 269 14.17 0.71 10.33
N SER A 270 14.50 -0.53 10.73
CA SER A 270 13.59 -1.46 11.39
C SER A 270 14.26 -2.14 12.59
N GLU A 271 14.60 -1.34 13.60
CA GLU A 271 15.34 -1.76 14.80
C GLU A 271 14.64 -1.37 16.12
N ASP A 272 13.39 -0.87 16.08
CA ASP A 272 12.65 -0.48 17.29
C ASP A 272 11.97 -1.69 17.96
N ASP A 273 12.52 -2.14 19.09
CA ASP A 273 12.07 -3.32 19.81
C ASP A 273 11.06 -3.06 20.95
N ARG A 274 10.53 -1.84 21.09
CA ARG A 274 9.63 -1.45 22.20
C ARG A 274 8.36 -2.30 22.35
N ALA A 275 7.97 -3.01 21.29
CA ALA A 275 6.80 -3.89 21.30
C ALA A 275 7.10 -5.34 20.87
N ALA A 276 8.38 -5.72 20.76
CA ALA A 276 8.81 -7.02 20.24
C ALA A 276 8.31 -8.20 21.10
N GLU A 277 8.06 -8.01 22.40
CA GLU A 277 7.53 -9.03 23.30
C GLU A 277 6.12 -9.54 22.91
N HIS A 278 5.36 -8.75 22.15
CA HIS A 278 4.02 -9.10 21.67
C HIS A 278 4.01 -9.59 20.23
N LEU A 279 5.18 -9.75 19.61
CA LEU A 279 5.31 -10.19 18.23
C LEU A 279 4.88 -11.65 18.10
N ALA A 280 3.97 -11.91 17.18
CA ALA A 280 3.49 -13.22 16.80
C ALA A 280 3.91 -13.54 15.35
N GLN A 281 4.15 -14.82 15.08
CA GLN A 281 4.50 -15.27 13.72
C GLN A 281 3.30 -15.20 12.75
N ALA A 282 2.08 -15.24 13.27
CA ALA A 282 0.85 -15.19 12.50
C ALA A 282 -0.32 -14.61 13.33
N PRO A 283 -1.38 -14.10 12.68
CA PRO A 283 -2.58 -13.63 13.37
C PRO A 283 -3.25 -14.74 14.21
N ARG A 284 -3.60 -14.44 15.46
CA ARG A 284 -4.22 -15.37 16.42
C ARG A 284 -5.73 -15.15 16.54
N TYR A 285 -6.15 -13.89 16.65
CA TYR A 285 -7.53 -13.54 17.01
C TYR A 285 -8.47 -13.37 15.84
N LEU A 286 -9.79 -13.48 16.07
CA LEU A 286 -10.80 -13.31 15.02
C LEU A 286 -10.78 -11.93 14.35
N ALA A 287 -10.29 -10.88 15.02
CA ALA A 287 -10.22 -9.53 14.49
C ALA A 287 -8.79 -9.10 14.14
N ASN A 288 -8.63 -8.40 13.03
CA ASN A 288 -7.40 -7.75 12.61
C ASN A 288 -7.60 -6.23 12.54
N LEU A 289 -6.59 -5.47 12.95
CA LEU A 289 -6.45 -4.04 12.69
C LEU A 289 -5.17 -3.80 11.90
N PHE A 290 -5.31 -3.34 10.66
CA PHE A 290 -4.20 -3.05 9.77
C PHE A 290 -3.76 -1.59 9.91
N TYR A 291 -2.69 -1.34 10.68
CA TYR A 291 -2.01 -0.05 10.69
C TYR A 291 -0.92 -0.03 9.61
N LEU A 292 -1.40 -0.03 8.37
CA LEU A 292 -0.64 0.09 7.15
C LEU A 292 -1.36 1.09 6.25
N PRO A 293 -0.64 1.86 5.41
CA PRO A 293 -1.30 2.62 4.35
C PRO A 293 -2.18 1.70 3.50
N CYS A 294 -3.27 2.23 2.92
CA CYS A 294 -4.18 1.43 2.09
C CYS A 294 -3.44 0.68 0.98
N VAL A 295 -2.46 1.35 0.37
CA VAL A 295 -1.58 0.78 -0.66
C VAL A 295 -0.79 -0.43 -0.15
N GLU A 296 -0.25 -0.37 1.07
CA GLU A 296 0.53 -1.47 1.66
C GLU A 296 -0.36 -2.58 2.21
N THR A 297 -1.57 -2.28 2.71
CA THR A 297 -2.57 -3.30 3.04
C THR A 297 -2.95 -4.10 1.79
N THR A 298 -3.14 -3.41 0.67
CA THR A 298 -3.48 -4.02 -0.62
C THR A 298 -2.30 -4.83 -1.14
N ARG A 299 -1.08 -4.30 -1.03
CA ARG A 299 0.15 -5.02 -1.40
C ARG A 299 0.36 -6.28 -0.56
N LEU A 300 0.13 -6.21 0.76
CA LEU A 300 0.20 -7.35 1.66
C LEU A 300 -0.66 -8.49 1.13
N PHE A 301 -1.92 -8.19 0.81
CA PHE A 301 -2.86 -9.14 0.24
C PHE A 301 -2.39 -9.68 -1.13
N MET A 302 -2.00 -8.81 -2.06
CA MET A 302 -1.69 -9.20 -3.44
C MET A 302 -0.38 -9.99 -3.60
N VAL A 303 0.60 -9.73 -2.72
CA VAL A 303 1.94 -10.32 -2.77
C VAL A 303 2.06 -11.54 -1.86
N HIS A 304 1.56 -11.46 -0.63
CA HIS A 304 1.72 -12.52 0.36
C HIS A 304 0.51 -13.44 0.49
N GLY A 305 -0.58 -13.10 -0.21
CA GLY A 305 -1.79 -13.91 -0.27
C GLY A 305 -2.85 -13.53 0.78
N PRO A 306 -4.00 -14.20 0.74
CA PRO A 306 -5.18 -13.84 1.51
C PRO A 306 -5.18 -14.41 2.95
N GLU A 307 -4.15 -15.16 3.35
CA GLU A 307 -4.06 -15.91 4.61
C GLU A 307 -4.26 -15.04 5.85
N CYS A 308 -3.70 -13.83 5.82
CA CYS A 308 -3.84 -12.88 6.93
C CYS A 308 -5.28 -12.38 7.07
N PHE A 309 -6.07 -12.41 6.00
CA PHE A 309 -7.39 -11.78 5.89
C PHE A 309 -8.56 -12.77 6.02
N LEU A 310 -8.41 -13.98 5.48
CA LEU A 310 -9.51 -14.95 5.36
C LEU A 310 -10.04 -15.41 6.73
N GLY A 311 -11.36 -15.46 6.85
CA GLY A 311 -12.04 -15.92 8.06
C GLY A 311 -12.00 -14.96 9.25
N ARG A 312 -11.48 -13.75 9.05
CA ARG A 312 -11.32 -12.74 10.11
C ARG A 312 -12.17 -11.50 9.84
N TYR A 313 -12.37 -10.73 10.89
CA TYR A 313 -12.95 -9.39 10.82
C TYR A 313 -11.80 -8.38 10.68
N ASN A 314 -11.63 -7.83 9.49
CA ASN A 314 -10.55 -6.96 9.08
C ASN A 314 -10.95 -5.49 9.23
N ILE A 315 -10.17 -4.73 9.99
CA ILE A 315 -10.36 -3.30 10.23
C ILE A 315 -9.17 -2.56 9.61
N ALA A 316 -9.44 -1.55 8.79
CA ALA A 316 -8.42 -0.68 8.22
C ALA A 316 -8.09 0.48 9.16
N GLY A 317 -6.85 0.58 9.61
CA GLY A 317 -6.27 1.78 10.23
C GLY A 317 -5.46 2.58 9.21
N TRP A 318 -6.04 2.89 8.05
CA TRP A 318 -5.30 3.46 6.91
C TRP A 318 -4.91 4.92 7.13
N GLN A 319 -3.62 5.21 6.94
CA GLN A 319 -3.12 6.58 6.93
C GLN A 319 -3.42 7.26 5.60
N TRP A 320 -3.87 8.51 5.68
CA TRP A 320 -4.19 9.36 4.53
C TRP A 320 -4.02 10.83 4.89
N GLU A 321 -3.74 11.68 3.91
CA GLU A 321 -3.38 13.08 4.13
C GLU A 321 -4.10 14.04 3.20
N LEU A 322 -5.00 13.60 2.32
CA LEU A 322 -5.70 14.48 1.39
C LEU A 322 -7.21 14.49 1.65
N PRO A 323 -7.92 15.58 1.29
CA PRO A 323 -9.32 15.74 1.66
C PRO A 323 -10.27 14.79 0.92
N ARG A 324 -9.85 14.23 -0.22
CA ARG A 324 -10.62 13.22 -0.95
C ARG A 324 -9.91 11.86 -0.95
N TRP A 325 -10.68 10.79 -0.87
CA TRP A 325 -10.17 9.45 -1.09
C TRP A 325 -9.89 9.23 -2.58
N PRO A 326 -8.75 8.63 -2.94
CA PRO A 326 -8.41 8.44 -4.34
C PRO A 326 -9.23 7.27 -4.93
N ARG A 327 -9.97 7.53 -6.01
CA ARG A 327 -10.78 6.51 -6.71
C ARG A 327 -10.04 5.20 -6.99
N PRO A 328 -8.77 5.20 -7.42
CA PRO A 328 -8.06 3.95 -7.70
C PRO A 328 -7.84 3.05 -6.47
N LEU A 329 -8.01 3.56 -5.24
CA LEU A 329 -7.92 2.78 -4.01
C LEU A 329 -9.28 2.30 -3.48
N GLU A 330 -10.40 2.68 -4.10
CA GLU A 330 -11.74 2.20 -3.69
C GLU A 330 -11.88 0.67 -3.65
N PRO A 331 -11.31 -0.12 -4.60
CA PRO A 331 -11.41 -1.57 -4.53
C PRO A 331 -10.82 -2.17 -3.25
N ALA A 332 -9.88 -1.48 -2.59
CA ALA A 332 -9.29 -1.94 -1.33
C ALA A 332 -10.31 -2.03 -0.19
N PHE A 333 -11.45 -1.31 -0.24
CA PHE A 333 -12.51 -1.47 0.77
C PHE A 333 -13.09 -2.89 0.79
N LYS A 334 -12.97 -3.65 -0.32
CA LYS A 334 -13.32 -5.07 -0.36
C LYS A 334 -12.38 -5.95 0.47
N LEU A 335 -11.31 -5.40 1.05
CA LEU A 335 -10.35 -6.09 1.93
C LEU A 335 -10.65 -5.90 3.43
N VAL A 336 -11.59 -5.03 3.79
CA VAL A 336 -11.96 -4.76 5.20
C VAL A 336 -13.48 -4.72 5.42
N GLN A 337 -13.90 -4.84 6.69
CA GLN A 337 -15.29 -4.64 7.13
C GLN A 337 -15.52 -3.28 7.77
N GLU A 338 -14.47 -2.61 8.26
CA GLU A 338 -14.54 -1.26 8.82
C GLU A 338 -13.27 -0.48 8.53
N VAL A 339 -13.39 0.84 8.53
CA VAL A 339 -12.25 1.77 8.53
C VAL A 339 -12.26 2.57 9.82
N TRP A 340 -11.13 2.57 10.52
CA TRP A 340 -10.85 3.33 11.73
C TRP A 340 -9.85 4.44 11.39
N SER A 341 -10.38 5.63 11.16
CA SER A 341 -9.64 6.82 10.75
C SER A 341 -9.10 7.58 11.97
N SER A 342 -7.86 8.04 11.90
CA SER A 342 -7.18 8.72 13.02
C SER A 342 -7.71 10.12 13.34
N SER A 343 -8.47 10.72 12.43
CA SER A 343 -9.05 12.06 12.57
C SER A 343 -10.37 12.18 11.83
N ASN A 344 -11.14 13.23 12.14
CA ASN A 344 -12.32 13.57 11.35
C ASN A 344 -11.96 13.86 9.90
N PHE A 345 -10.82 14.49 9.63
CA PHE A 345 -10.39 14.82 8.27
C PHE A 345 -10.23 13.57 7.38
N THR A 346 -9.51 12.56 7.88
CA THR A 346 -9.31 11.30 7.12
C THR A 346 -10.58 10.44 7.08
N ALA A 347 -11.43 10.53 8.11
CA ALA A 347 -12.74 9.89 8.10
C ALA A 347 -13.66 10.47 7.02
N HIS A 348 -13.72 11.80 6.87
CA HIS A 348 -14.51 12.44 5.81
C HIS A 348 -14.03 12.03 4.42
N ALA A 349 -12.71 12.02 4.20
CA ALA A 349 -12.13 11.59 2.92
C ALA A 349 -12.59 10.17 2.55
N ALA A 350 -12.43 9.20 3.47
CA ALA A 350 -12.81 7.82 3.22
C ALA A 350 -14.33 7.63 3.11
N ALA A 351 -15.12 8.29 3.96
CA ALA A 351 -16.58 8.13 4.02
C ALA A 351 -17.31 8.57 2.75
N GLU A 352 -16.73 9.48 1.95
CA GLU A 352 -17.31 9.93 0.68
C GLU A 352 -17.54 8.78 -0.30
N VAL A 353 -16.68 7.76 -0.27
CA VAL A 353 -16.69 6.65 -1.24
C VAL A 353 -16.76 5.27 -0.57
N SER A 354 -16.69 5.19 0.76
CA SER A 354 -16.59 3.90 1.46
C SER A 354 -17.91 3.12 1.42
N PRO A 355 -17.89 1.86 0.97
CA PRO A 355 -19.03 0.95 1.08
C PRO A 355 -19.15 0.31 2.47
N VAL A 356 -18.18 0.54 3.36
CA VAL A 356 -18.11 -0.03 4.71
C VAL A 356 -18.14 1.08 5.78
N PRO A 357 -18.51 0.79 7.03
CA PRO A 357 -18.54 1.80 8.07
C PRO A 357 -17.16 2.44 8.30
N VAL A 358 -17.12 3.77 8.27
CA VAL A 358 -15.96 4.59 8.64
C VAL A 358 -16.18 5.18 10.02
N ARG A 359 -15.20 5.07 10.90
CA ARG A 359 -15.26 5.57 12.29
C ARG A 359 -14.03 6.38 12.61
N VAL A 360 -14.23 7.51 13.28
CA VAL A 360 -13.14 8.25 13.89
C VAL A 360 -12.68 7.48 15.13
N MET A 361 -11.44 7.01 15.06
CA MET A 361 -10.78 6.26 16.11
C MET A 361 -9.37 6.83 16.26
N PRO A 362 -9.20 7.86 17.11
CA PRO A 362 -7.96 8.62 17.17
C PRO A 362 -6.81 7.75 17.67
N MET A 363 -5.59 8.15 17.33
CA MET A 363 -4.40 7.46 17.81
C MET A 363 -4.02 7.94 19.20
N ALA A 364 -3.55 7.01 20.03
CA ALA A 364 -2.95 7.38 21.30
C ALA A 364 -1.67 8.17 21.09
N VAL A 365 -1.39 9.06 22.04
CA VAL A 365 -0.21 9.88 22.11
C VAL A 365 0.44 9.66 23.46
N THR A 366 1.69 9.22 23.43
CA THR A 366 2.53 9.08 24.62
C THR A 366 3.84 9.81 24.41
N VAL A 367 4.38 10.33 25.51
CA VAL A 367 5.75 10.85 25.58
C VAL A 367 6.46 10.01 26.63
N ASP A 368 7.48 9.29 26.18
CA ASP A 368 8.30 8.48 27.08
C ASP A 368 9.21 9.41 27.90
N GLU A 369 9.69 8.95 29.06
CA GLU A 369 10.73 9.67 29.78
C GLU A 369 11.99 9.75 28.91
N THR A 370 12.48 10.97 28.67
CA THR A 370 13.67 11.21 27.87
C THR A 370 14.88 11.46 28.76
N PRO A 371 16.09 11.01 28.36
CA PRO A 371 17.33 11.55 28.91
C PRO A 371 17.33 13.08 28.82
N ASP A 372 18.02 13.74 29.75
CA ASP A 372 18.26 15.18 29.64
C ASP A 372 19.39 15.44 28.63
N TYR A 373 19.00 15.59 27.36
CA TYR A 373 19.93 15.87 26.27
C TYR A 373 20.55 17.28 26.36
N GLY A 374 19.80 18.26 26.90
CA GLY A 374 20.20 19.67 26.89
C GLY A 374 20.36 20.28 25.48
N ARG A 375 20.45 21.61 25.42
CA ARG A 375 20.58 22.36 24.16
C ARG A 375 21.93 22.12 23.45
N ASP A 376 23.00 21.82 24.20
CA ASP A 376 24.34 21.60 23.63
C ASP A 376 24.41 20.34 22.77
N TYR A 377 23.70 19.28 23.13
CA TYR A 377 23.64 18.02 22.35
C TYR A 377 23.18 18.27 20.91
N TYR A 378 22.19 19.13 20.75
CA TYR A 378 21.62 19.51 19.44
C TYR A 378 22.33 20.71 18.80
N GLY A 379 23.30 21.32 19.49
CA GLY A 379 23.98 22.54 19.05
C GLY A 379 23.05 23.76 18.95
N LEU A 380 22.13 23.90 19.91
CA LEU A 380 21.16 25.00 19.98
C LEU A 380 21.68 26.18 20.80
N PRO A 381 21.25 27.41 20.49
CA PRO A 381 21.60 28.59 21.28
C PRO A 381 20.98 28.54 22.68
N GLN A 382 21.77 28.86 23.71
CA GLN A 382 21.34 28.78 25.11
C GLN A 382 20.36 29.88 25.53
N ASN A 383 20.50 31.10 24.97
CA ASN A 383 19.78 32.29 25.42
C ASN A 383 18.78 32.83 24.38
N ARG A 384 18.21 31.95 23.54
CA ARG A 384 17.24 32.33 22.49
C ARG A 384 15.96 31.52 22.62
N PHE A 385 14.84 32.13 22.27
CA PHE A 385 13.58 31.44 22.05
C PHE A 385 13.69 30.57 20.80
N CYS A 386 13.60 29.25 20.95
CA CYS A 386 13.80 28.29 19.87
C CYS A 386 12.46 27.71 19.39
N PHE A 387 12.13 27.94 18.11
CA PHE A 387 11.09 27.22 17.41
C PHE A 387 11.64 25.92 16.84
N ALA A 388 10.92 24.80 17.01
CA ALA A 388 11.26 23.53 16.36
C ALA A 388 10.28 23.19 15.24
N PHE A 389 10.81 22.66 14.14
CA PHE A 389 10.05 21.99 13.10
C PHE A 389 10.74 20.68 12.73
N VAL A 390 9.98 19.58 12.73
CA VAL A 390 10.48 18.23 12.44
C VAL A 390 9.72 17.67 11.25
N PHE A 391 10.44 17.18 10.24
CA PHE A 391 9.85 16.47 9.13
C PHE A 391 10.77 15.40 8.53
N ASP A 392 10.21 14.54 7.69
CA ASP A 392 10.92 13.55 6.88
C ASP A 392 10.81 13.94 5.41
N SER A 393 11.93 13.99 4.68
CA SER A 393 11.94 14.31 3.25
C SER A 393 11.19 13.29 2.41
N LEU A 394 11.04 12.03 2.87
CA LEU A 394 10.22 11.02 2.21
C LEU A 394 8.71 11.33 2.29
N SER A 395 8.29 12.22 3.19
CA SER A 395 6.89 12.64 3.38
C SER A 395 6.43 13.79 2.46
N LYS A 396 7.23 14.17 1.46
CA LYS A 396 7.03 15.26 0.48
C LYS A 396 7.15 16.67 1.05
N TYR A 397 8.11 17.45 0.53
CA TYR A 397 8.33 18.86 0.90
C TYR A 397 7.08 19.72 0.67
N ALA A 398 6.38 19.53 -0.46
CA ALA A 398 5.16 20.29 -0.79
C ALA A 398 4.06 20.14 0.28
N ARG A 399 3.96 18.96 0.91
CA ARG A 399 2.99 18.70 1.98
C ARG A 399 3.41 19.32 3.31
N LYS A 400 4.70 19.26 3.64
CA LYS A 400 5.24 19.74 4.93
C LYS A 400 5.56 21.23 4.95
N ASN A 401 5.71 21.84 3.77
CA ASN A 401 5.96 23.27 3.54
C ASN A 401 7.15 23.89 4.33
N PRO A 402 8.36 23.31 4.25
CA PRO A 402 9.52 23.87 4.95
C PRO A 402 9.95 25.25 4.41
N PHE A 403 9.70 25.56 3.14
CA PHE A 403 10.02 26.86 2.54
C PHE A 403 9.15 27.97 3.12
N GLY A 404 7.83 27.75 3.20
CA GLY A 404 6.93 28.68 3.86
C GLY A 404 7.33 28.95 5.31
N LEU A 405 7.79 27.93 6.04
CA LEU A 405 8.32 28.13 7.40
C LEU A 405 9.51 29.10 7.45
N LEU A 406 10.45 29.01 6.50
CA LEU A 406 11.57 29.96 6.45
C LEU A 406 11.08 31.39 6.18
N ASP A 407 10.13 31.54 5.26
CA ASP A 407 9.55 32.83 4.89
C ASP A 407 8.77 33.45 6.06
N ALA A 408 7.91 32.67 6.72
CA ALA A 408 7.17 33.08 7.90
C ALA A 408 8.11 33.52 9.04
N PHE A 409 9.19 32.77 9.30
CA PHE A 409 10.17 33.15 10.33
C PHE A 409 10.88 34.47 10.00
N LYS A 410 11.30 34.66 8.74
CA LYS A 410 11.95 35.90 8.28
C LYS A 410 11.00 37.10 8.30
N LEU A 411 9.71 36.88 8.01
CA LEU A 411 8.66 37.89 8.14
C LEU A 411 8.29 38.17 9.60
N ALA A 412 8.38 37.18 10.47
CA ALA A 412 8.09 37.31 11.90
C ALA A 412 9.10 38.21 12.59
N PHE A 413 10.39 38.00 12.29
CA PHE A 413 11.49 38.57 13.04
C PHE A 413 12.52 39.23 12.13
N GLU A 414 12.64 40.56 12.24
CA GLU A 414 13.71 41.34 11.60
C GLU A 414 15.08 40.73 11.91
N ARG A 415 16.04 40.82 10.99
CA ARG A 415 17.38 40.19 11.14
C ARG A 415 18.17 40.73 12.33
N THR A 416 17.81 41.91 12.83
CA THR A 416 18.35 42.54 14.04
C THR A 416 17.88 41.87 15.33
N ARG A 417 16.77 41.13 15.29
CA ARG A 417 16.21 40.42 16.44
C ARG A 417 16.93 39.09 16.65
N ASP A 418 17.84 39.07 17.62
CA ASP A 418 18.78 37.97 17.88
C ASP A 418 18.43 37.10 19.10
N ASP A 419 17.27 37.34 19.72
CA ASP A 419 16.70 36.58 20.83
C ASP A 419 15.87 35.36 20.37
N VAL A 420 15.79 35.10 19.06
CA VAL A 420 15.00 34.02 18.46
C VAL A 420 15.84 33.11 17.56
N ALA A 421 15.45 31.84 17.47
CA ALA A 421 16.05 30.85 16.57
C ALA A 421 15.00 29.90 16.00
N LEU A 422 15.26 29.40 14.79
CA LEU A 422 14.47 28.36 14.15
C LEU A 422 15.33 27.11 13.98
N VAL A 423 14.86 25.98 14.49
CA VAL A 423 15.49 24.68 14.37
C VAL A 423 14.67 23.83 13.42
N VAL A 424 15.23 23.53 12.26
CA VAL A 424 14.63 22.63 11.27
C VAL A 424 15.34 21.29 11.32
N LYS A 425 14.66 20.28 11.85
CA LYS A 425 15.16 18.91 11.89
C LYS A 425 14.52 18.11 10.75
N ALA A 426 15.36 17.66 9.83
CA ALA A 426 15.00 16.76 8.74
C ALA A 426 15.58 15.35 8.96
N MET A 427 15.04 14.37 8.28
CA MET A 427 15.68 13.07 8.04
C MET A 427 15.49 12.66 6.58
N ASN A 428 16.31 11.71 6.11
CA ASN A 428 16.29 11.19 4.74
C ASN A 428 16.44 12.26 3.65
N ALA A 429 16.91 13.46 4.00
CA ALA A 429 17.18 14.49 3.01
C ALA A 429 18.48 14.16 2.28
N ASN A 430 18.39 14.01 0.97
CA ASN A 430 19.52 13.70 0.12
C ASN A 430 20.26 14.99 -0.25
N GLY A 431 21.58 15.04 0.00
CA GLY A 431 22.43 16.17 -0.36
C GLY A 431 22.44 16.49 -1.86
N ASP A 432 22.11 15.53 -2.73
CA ASP A 432 22.04 15.71 -4.18
C ASP A 432 20.67 16.17 -4.70
N ASP A 433 19.63 16.10 -3.88
CA ASP A 433 18.29 16.55 -4.22
C ASP A 433 18.29 18.08 -4.48
N PRO A 434 17.92 18.54 -5.69
CA PRO A 434 17.86 19.96 -6.02
C PRO A 434 16.95 20.76 -5.08
N VAL A 435 15.85 20.16 -4.60
CA VAL A 435 14.91 20.82 -3.68
C VAL A 435 15.59 21.04 -2.32
N TRP A 436 16.31 20.04 -1.82
CA TRP A 436 17.07 20.16 -0.57
C TRP A 436 18.19 21.20 -0.69
N LYS A 437 18.94 21.21 -1.81
CA LYS A 437 19.97 22.23 -2.06
C LYS A 437 19.40 23.65 -2.05
N ALA A 438 18.25 23.85 -2.69
CA ALA A 438 17.56 25.14 -2.69
C ALA A 438 17.08 25.54 -1.28
N PHE A 439 16.55 24.59 -0.50
CA PHE A 439 16.16 24.81 0.89
C PHE A 439 17.36 25.25 1.75
N MET A 440 18.47 24.52 1.69
CA MET A 440 19.68 24.85 2.44
C MET A 440 20.22 26.23 2.07
N ALA A 441 20.28 26.55 0.77
CA ALA A 441 20.73 27.87 0.31
C ALA A 441 19.87 29.01 0.88
N GLN A 442 18.57 28.82 1.06
CA GLN A 442 17.69 29.82 1.68
C GLN A 442 17.82 29.88 3.20
N ALA A 443 18.05 28.74 3.86
CA ALA A 443 18.23 28.65 5.31
C ALA A 443 19.54 29.32 5.75
N GLU A 444 20.63 29.09 5.02
CA GLU A 444 21.96 29.62 5.30
C GLU A 444 22.06 31.16 5.19
N LEU A 445 21.07 31.80 4.55
CA LEU A 445 20.96 33.26 4.53
C LEU A 445 20.66 33.86 5.92
N ASP A 446 20.21 33.09 6.91
CA ASP A 446 19.91 33.61 8.24
C ASP A 446 20.56 32.74 9.32
N GLN A 447 21.53 33.31 10.04
CA GLN A 447 22.29 32.60 11.08
C GLN A 447 21.45 32.17 12.30
N ARG A 448 20.20 32.62 12.38
CA ARG A 448 19.24 32.18 13.41
C ARG A 448 18.57 30.85 13.04
N ILE A 449 18.73 30.38 11.80
CA ILE A 449 18.16 29.13 11.31
C ILE A 449 19.21 28.02 11.42
N LYS A 450 18.92 27.01 12.22
CA LYS A 450 19.73 25.80 12.40
C LYS A 450 19.04 24.64 11.70
N VAL A 451 19.68 24.07 10.68
CA VAL A 451 19.22 22.85 10.03
C VAL A 451 19.98 21.64 10.59
N ILE A 452 19.25 20.60 10.96
CA ILE A 452 19.78 19.31 11.42
C ILE A 452 19.23 18.23 10.49
N ASN A 453 20.07 17.64 9.64
CA ASN A 453 19.69 16.48 8.82
C ASN A 453 20.29 15.22 9.44
N ALA A 454 19.51 14.52 10.25
CA ALA A 454 19.95 13.33 10.96
C ALA A 454 18.78 12.39 11.28
N VAL A 455 19.09 11.09 11.34
CA VAL A 455 18.18 10.10 11.92
C VAL A 455 18.33 10.20 13.44
N TYR A 456 17.23 10.54 14.11
CA TYR A 456 17.14 10.61 15.56
C TYR A 456 16.17 9.55 16.02
N SER A 457 16.53 8.87 17.11
CA SER A 457 15.62 8.04 17.87
C SER A 457 14.43 8.87 18.38
N ARG A 458 13.36 8.19 18.78
CA ARG A 458 12.19 8.87 19.36
C ARG A 458 12.57 9.70 20.60
N ALA A 459 13.42 9.17 21.47
CA ALA A 459 13.88 9.88 22.67
C ALA A 459 14.61 11.19 22.31
N GLU A 460 15.42 11.19 21.26
CA GLU A 460 16.08 12.41 20.76
C GLU A 460 15.10 13.41 20.14
N ILE A 461 14.05 12.95 19.45
CA ILE A 461 13.02 13.87 18.94
C ILE A 461 12.25 14.54 20.09
N LEU A 462 11.83 13.77 21.09
CA LEU A 462 11.17 14.30 22.28
C LEU A 462 12.10 15.21 23.09
N GLY A 463 13.38 14.85 23.20
CA GLY A 463 14.43 15.67 23.78
C GLY A 463 14.59 17.01 23.07
N LEU A 464 14.60 17.00 21.74
CA LEU A 464 14.64 18.23 20.93
C LEU A 464 13.44 19.14 21.23
N PHE A 465 12.22 18.60 21.31
CA PHE A 465 11.06 19.40 21.69
C PHE A 465 11.19 19.96 23.11
N ASN A 466 11.71 19.18 24.06
CA ASN A 466 11.98 19.65 25.42
C ASN A 466 13.00 20.80 25.46
N CYS A 467 14.02 20.77 24.60
CA CYS A 467 15.03 21.83 24.50
C CYS A 467 14.53 23.10 23.79
N CYS A 468 13.49 23.01 22.97
CA CYS A 468 12.87 24.13 22.29
C CYS A 468 11.69 24.74 23.07
N ASP A 469 11.33 25.97 22.72
CA ASP A 469 10.32 26.76 23.44
C ASP A 469 8.94 26.67 22.78
N ALA A 470 8.88 26.40 21.47
CA ALA A 470 7.65 26.18 20.72
C ALA A 470 7.86 25.23 19.53
N VAL A 471 6.78 24.64 19.03
CA VAL A 471 6.79 23.81 17.81
C VAL A 471 5.94 24.46 16.72
N VAL A 472 6.45 24.54 15.50
CA VAL A 472 5.75 25.15 14.36
C VAL A 472 5.52 24.09 13.29
N SER A 473 4.33 24.05 12.72
CA SER A 473 3.99 23.21 11.57
C SER A 473 3.07 23.96 10.62
N LEU A 474 3.64 24.54 9.56
CA LEU A 474 2.89 25.22 8.49
C LEU A 474 2.56 24.26 7.35
N HIS A 475 2.22 23.02 7.70
CA HIS A 475 1.94 21.97 6.73
C HIS A 475 0.73 22.33 5.85
N ARG A 476 0.71 21.77 4.66
CA ARG A 476 -0.44 21.86 3.75
C ARG A 476 -1.49 20.79 4.00
N SER A 477 -1.08 19.65 4.55
CA SER A 477 -2.01 18.65 5.09
C SER A 477 -1.32 17.57 5.93
N GLU A 478 -2.01 17.06 6.96
CA GLU A 478 -1.65 15.93 7.80
C GLU A 478 -2.85 15.04 8.12
N GLY A 479 -2.64 13.72 8.21
CA GLY A 479 -3.69 12.79 8.60
C GLY A 479 -4.07 12.87 10.08
N PHE A 480 -3.11 13.16 10.96
CA PHE A 480 -3.31 13.26 12.41
C PHE A 480 -2.56 14.43 13.04
N GLY A 481 -1.29 14.65 12.67
CA GLY A 481 -0.46 15.70 13.28
C GLY A 481 0.28 15.25 14.55
N ARG A 482 0.82 14.02 14.55
CA ARG A 482 1.54 13.40 15.69
C ARG A 482 2.57 14.34 16.34
N THR A 483 3.39 15.02 15.54
CA THR A 483 4.39 15.98 16.03
C THR A 483 3.79 17.09 16.89
N LEU A 484 2.62 17.62 16.48
CA LEU A 484 1.92 18.67 17.22
C LEU A 484 1.33 18.12 18.52
N ALA A 485 0.72 16.92 18.46
CA ALA A 485 0.14 16.28 19.64
C ALA A 485 1.20 15.93 20.70
N GLU A 486 2.37 15.44 20.29
CA GLU A 486 3.50 15.15 21.18
C GLU A 486 4.06 16.44 21.80
N ALA A 487 4.23 17.50 21.00
CA ALA A 487 4.66 18.80 21.48
C ALA A 487 3.68 19.38 22.53
N MET A 488 2.38 19.30 22.26
CA MET A 488 1.33 19.68 23.21
C MET A 488 1.42 18.85 24.49
N LEU A 489 1.61 17.53 24.41
CA LEU A 489 1.73 16.67 25.59
C LEU A 489 2.96 17.01 26.45
N LEU A 490 4.05 17.45 25.82
CA LEU A 490 5.23 18.02 26.51
C LEU A 490 4.99 19.44 27.07
N GLY A 491 3.81 20.02 26.87
CA GLY A 491 3.48 21.37 27.33
C GLY A 491 4.16 22.46 26.52
N LYS A 492 4.44 22.20 25.23
CA LYS A 492 5.00 23.20 24.31
C LYS A 492 3.86 23.93 23.59
N PRO A 493 3.88 25.27 23.51
CA PRO A 493 2.99 25.98 22.61
C PRO A 493 3.26 25.56 21.17
N VAL A 494 2.19 25.46 20.38
CA VAL A 494 2.29 25.09 18.97
C VAL A 494 1.69 26.15 18.07
N VAL A 495 2.36 26.41 16.94
CA VAL A 495 1.88 27.24 15.83
C VAL A 495 1.57 26.30 14.68
N ALA A 496 0.31 26.22 14.24
CA ALA A 496 -0.14 25.18 13.32
C ALA A 496 -1.10 25.70 12.26
N SER A 497 -1.03 25.15 11.04
CA SER A 497 -2.04 25.36 10.00
C SER A 497 -3.45 25.01 10.51
N ASN A 498 -4.42 25.87 10.22
CA ASN A 498 -5.83 25.62 10.51
C ASN A 498 -6.49 24.72 9.47
N TYR A 499 -5.96 23.52 9.30
CA TYR A 499 -6.41 22.59 8.28
C TYR A 499 -6.06 21.15 8.61
N SER A 500 -6.82 20.18 8.08
CA SER A 500 -6.56 18.74 8.16
C SER A 500 -6.64 18.11 9.56
N GLY A 501 -6.03 16.95 9.78
CA GLY A 501 -6.31 16.10 10.95
C GLY A 501 -5.90 16.69 12.31
N ASN A 502 -4.98 17.65 12.36
CA ASN A 502 -4.58 18.28 13.63
C ASN A 502 -5.69 19.16 14.23
N VAL A 503 -6.63 19.68 13.43
CA VAL A 503 -7.70 20.58 13.93
C VAL A 503 -8.67 19.89 14.90
N ASP A 504 -8.61 18.56 14.98
CA ASP A 504 -9.31 17.78 16.01
C ASP A 504 -8.79 18.08 17.43
N PHE A 505 -7.59 18.66 17.58
CA PHE A 505 -7.02 19.05 18.88
C PHE A 505 -6.28 20.40 18.87
N THR A 506 -5.94 20.97 17.71
CA THR A 506 -5.44 22.34 17.56
C THR A 506 -6.60 23.28 17.23
N THR A 507 -6.96 24.13 18.19
CA THR A 507 -8.05 25.10 18.12
C THR A 507 -7.52 26.47 18.54
N PRO A 508 -8.23 27.58 18.30
CA PRO A 508 -7.86 28.89 18.84
C PRO A 508 -7.67 28.91 20.37
N GLU A 509 -8.25 27.94 21.09
CA GLU A 509 -8.12 27.77 22.53
C GLU A 509 -6.91 26.95 22.97
N THR A 510 -6.30 26.18 22.05
CA THR A 510 -5.19 25.24 22.35
C THR A 510 -3.92 25.50 21.55
N ALA A 511 -3.96 26.30 20.49
CA ALA A 511 -2.84 26.55 19.59
C ALA A 511 -2.88 27.95 18.96
N PHE A 512 -1.73 28.38 18.44
CA PHE A 512 -1.63 29.55 17.57
C PHE A 512 -1.99 29.13 16.14
N MET A 513 -3.25 29.31 15.76
CA MET A 513 -3.79 28.82 14.48
C MET A 513 -3.44 29.73 13.30
N VAL A 514 -2.98 29.13 12.21
CA VAL A 514 -2.58 29.82 10.99
C VAL A 514 -3.60 29.59 9.88
N GLU A 515 -4.36 30.63 9.56
CA GLU A 515 -5.26 30.69 8.41
C GLU A 515 -4.52 30.63 7.06
N GLY A 516 -5.28 30.37 6.01
CA GLY A 516 -4.77 30.17 4.66
C GLY A 516 -5.91 29.93 3.66
N ARG A 517 -5.58 29.39 2.49
CA ARG A 517 -6.54 29.11 1.43
C ARG A 517 -6.26 27.76 0.79
N THR A 518 -7.27 27.13 0.19
CA THR A 518 -7.03 25.92 -0.59
C THR A 518 -6.48 26.23 -1.98
N VAL A 519 -5.49 25.47 -2.43
CA VAL A 519 -4.93 25.50 -3.79
C VAL A 519 -4.90 24.08 -4.37
N PRO A 520 -4.97 23.91 -5.70
CA PRO A 520 -4.83 22.58 -6.31
C PRO A 520 -3.50 21.91 -5.92
N VAL A 521 -3.51 20.57 -5.82
CA VAL A 521 -2.26 19.80 -5.76
C VAL A 521 -1.70 19.70 -7.18
N GLU A 522 -0.46 20.14 -7.37
CA GLU A 522 0.18 20.06 -8.68
C GLU A 522 0.65 18.63 -8.98
N PRO A 523 0.80 18.26 -10.26
CA PRO A 523 1.45 17.02 -10.63
C PRO A 523 2.78 16.85 -9.86
N TRP A 524 3.07 15.62 -9.43
CA TRP A 524 4.32 15.23 -8.74
C TRP A 524 4.46 15.66 -7.28
N GLU A 525 3.64 16.60 -6.78
CA GLU A 525 3.70 17.03 -5.37
C GLU A 525 3.25 15.92 -4.40
N TYR A 526 2.26 15.12 -4.82
CA TYR A 526 1.77 13.98 -4.07
C TYR A 526 1.36 12.81 -4.97
N HIS A 527 1.21 11.64 -4.35
CA HIS A 527 0.56 10.51 -5.00
C HIS A 527 -0.95 10.79 -5.09
N PHE A 528 -1.59 10.34 -6.17
CA PHE A 528 -3.03 10.57 -6.38
C PHE A 528 -3.43 12.05 -6.30
N TRP A 529 -2.61 12.93 -6.88
CA TRP A 529 -2.78 14.39 -6.84
C TRP A 529 -4.00 14.89 -7.61
N GLN A 530 -4.51 14.10 -8.57
CA GLN A 530 -5.60 14.50 -9.45
C GLN A 530 -6.83 14.84 -8.65
N ASP A 531 -7.45 15.98 -8.98
CA ASP A 531 -8.59 16.51 -8.26
C ASP A 531 -8.35 16.51 -6.75
N GLN A 532 -7.21 17.00 -6.28
CA GLN A 532 -6.95 17.19 -4.84
C GLN A 532 -6.63 18.65 -4.57
N VAL A 533 -6.70 19.03 -3.29
CA VAL A 533 -6.30 20.36 -2.84
C VAL A 533 -5.34 20.27 -1.67
N TRP A 534 -4.40 21.20 -1.66
CA TRP A 534 -3.62 21.59 -0.50
C TRP A 534 -4.26 22.75 0.23
N PHE A 535 -3.99 22.87 1.53
CA PHE A 535 -4.08 24.15 2.21
C PHE A 535 -2.77 24.90 2.06
N ASP A 536 -2.80 26.12 1.55
CA ASP A 536 -1.67 27.02 1.43
C ASP A 536 -1.76 28.05 2.58
N PRO A 537 -1.01 27.84 3.68
CA PRO A 537 -1.06 28.75 4.82
C PRO A 537 -0.59 30.16 4.45
N ASP A 538 -1.18 31.17 5.08
CA ASP A 538 -0.76 32.56 4.89
C ASP A 538 0.51 32.83 5.71
N MET A 539 1.60 33.18 5.02
CA MET A 539 2.90 33.39 5.66
C MET A 539 2.96 34.67 6.49
N GLY A 540 2.15 35.68 6.17
CA GLY A 540 2.02 36.90 6.96
C GLY A 540 1.30 36.64 8.29
N HIS A 541 0.20 35.89 8.24
CA HIS A 541 -0.52 35.47 9.43
C HIS A 541 0.30 34.47 10.26
N ALA A 542 1.02 33.54 9.63
CA ALA A 542 1.99 32.68 10.31
C ALA A 542 3.03 33.49 11.07
N ALA A 543 3.56 34.55 10.45
CA ALA A 543 4.52 35.45 11.09
C ALA A 543 3.92 36.19 12.30
N GLU A 544 2.64 36.61 12.23
CA GLU A 544 1.92 37.19 13.37
C GLU A 544 1.76 36.21 14.52
N GLN A 545 1.37 34.97 14.22
CA GLN A 545 1.22 33.90 15.22
C GLN A 545 2.55 33.54 15.87
N MET A 546 3.64 33.47 15.08
CA MET A 546 4.99 33.27 15.61
C MET A 546 5.43 34.42 16.52
N ARG A 547 5.20 35.68 16.13
CA ARG A 547 5.46 36.84 17.01
C ARG A 547 4.66 36.77 18.30
N ALA A 548 3.35 36.50 18.22
CA ALA A 548 2.48 36.38 19.38
C ALA A 548 2.96 35.29 20.35
N CYS A 549 3.46 34.16 19.81
CA CYS A 549 4.02 33.08 20.61
C CYS A 549 5.25 33.51 21.44
N VAL A 550 6.08 34.42 20.93
CA VAL A 550 7.26 34.96 21.66
C VAL A 550 6.87 36.12 22.57
N ASP A 551 6.13 37.09 22.02
CA ASP A 551 5.90 38.39 22.63
C ASP A 551 4.75 38.36 23.67
N GLN A 552 3.95 37.29 23.71
CA GLN A 552 2.85 37.11 24.66
C GLN A 552 3.03 35.81 25.48
N PRO A 553 4.00 35.74 26.39
CA PRO A 553 4.34 34.50 27.12
C PRO A 553 3.19 33.96 27.97
N ALA A 554 2.34 34.82 28.52
CA ALA A 554 1.16 34.39 29.26
C ALA A 554 0.12 33.69 28.37
N LEU A 555 -0.07 34.18 27.13
CA LEU A 555 -0.93 33.53 26.15
C LEU A 555 -0.34 32.19 25.71
N ALA A 556 0.97 32.17 25.40
CA ALA A 556 1.66 30.95 25.00
C ALA A 556 1.56 29.85 26.07
N ALA A 557 1.80 30.20 27.35
CA ALA A 557 1.67 29.27 28.47
C ALA A 557 0.23 28.75 28.64
N ARG A 558 -0.78 29.63 28.49
CA ARG A 558 -2.20 29.25 28.56
C ARG A 558 -2.57 28.25 27.46
N LEU A 559 -2.18 28.52 26.21
CA LEU A 559 -2.46 27.65 25.08
C LEU A 559 -1.74 26.30 25.22
N ALA A 560 -0.47 26.31 25.63
CA ALA A 560 0.31 25.11 25.87
C ALA A 560 -0.32 24.20 26.93
N GLU A 561 -0.78 24.77 28.05
CA GLU A 561 -1.46 24.02 29.10
C GLU A 561 -2.83 23.48 28.63
N ALA A 562 -3.60 24.26 27.87
CA ALA A 562 -4.88 23.82 27.31
C ALA A 562 -4.70 22.68 26.28
N GLY A 563 -3.71 22.80 25.40
CA GLY A 563 -3.34 21.75 24.44
C GLY A 563 -2.89 20.48 25.15
N LYS A 564 -2.02 20.61 26.17
CA LYS A 564 -1.57 19.48 26.99
C LYS A 564 -2.72 18.71 27.61
N ARG A 565 -3.65 19.41 28.27
CA ARG A 565 -4.85 18.79 28.87
C ARG A 565 -5.70 18.09 27.84
N THR A 566 -5.92 18.71 26.67
CA THR A 566 -6.68 18.10 25.58
C THR A 566 -6.08 16.76 25.15
N ILE A 567 -4.76 16.70 24.96
CA ILE A 567 -4.08 15.44 24.61
C ILE A 567 -4.15 14.42 25.74
N GLN A 568 -3.94 14.85 26.99
CA GLN A 568 -4.03 13.97 28.17
C GLN A 568 -5.41 13.36 28.37
N ASP A 569 -6.48 14.11 28.13
CA ASP A 569 -7.85 13.64 28.39
C ASP A 569 -8.36 12.76 27.25
N MET A 570 -8.12 13.18 26.00
CA MET A 570 -8.77 12.60 24.82
C MET A 570 -7.91 11.59 24.07
N TYR A 571 -6.58 11.71 24.13
CA TYR A 571 -5.64 10.94 23.31
C TYR A 571 -4.67 10.08 24.14
N ASN A 572 -4.91 9.91 25.44
CA ASN A 572 -4.12 8.96 26.23
C ASN A 572 -4.45 7.49 25.85
N PRO A 573 -3.53 6.54 26.07
CA PRO A 573 -3.74 5.14 25.72
C PRO A 573 -5.01 4.50 26.30
N LEU A 574 -5.39 4.83 27.53
CA LEU A 574 -6.59 4.24 28.16
C LEU A 574 -7.88 4.74 27.50
N THR A 575 -7.98 6.04 27.22
CA THR A 575 -9.16 6.62 26.52
C THR A 575 -9.30 6.01 25.13
N VAL A 576 -8.21 5.96 24.35
CA VAL A 576 -8.20 5.37 23.01
C VAL A 576 -8.50 3.87 23.05
N GLY A 577 -7.87 3.14 23.97
CA GLY A 577 -8.08 1.71 24.16
C GLY A 577 -9.52 1.36 24.52
N ARG A 578 -10.18 2.17 25.36
CA ARG A 578 -11.61 2.03 25.67
C ARG A 578 -12.49 2.24 24.45
N ASN A 579 -12.10 3.11 23.51
CA ASN A 579 -12.83 3.28 22.26
C ASN A 579 -12.73 2.02 21.38
N TYR A 580 -11.52 1.43 21.25
CA TYR A 580 -11.34 0.14 20.58
C TYR A 580 -12.18 -0.97 21.25
N GLN A 581 -12.06 -1.09 22.57
CA GLN A 581 -12.78 -2.09 23.36
C GLN A 581 -14.29 -1.99 23.17
N ARG A 582 -14.85 -0.78 23.33
CA ARG A 582 -16.28 -0.55 23.13
C ARG A 582 -16.72 -0.96 21.73
N ARG A 583 -15.98 -0.58 20.69
CA ARG A 583 -16.37 -0.91 19.32
C ARG A 583 -16.29 -2.42 19.05
N LEU A 584 -15.23 -3.08 19.53
CA LEU A 584 -15.05 -4.52 19.36
C LEU A 584 -16.13 -5.31 20.13
N ALA A 585 -16.56 -4.83 21.31
CA ALA A 585 -17.67 -5.42 22.07
C ALA A 585 -19.02 -5.22 21.37
N GLU A 586 -19.29 -4.04 20.81
CA GLU A 586 -20.49 -3.79 19.98
C GLU A 586 -20.56 -4.73 18.76
N LEU A 587 -19.41 -5.08 18.21
CA LEU A 587 -19.28 -6.04 17.12
C LEU A 587 -19.35 -7.49 17.59
N GLY A 588 -19.28 -7.78 18.89
CA GLY A 588 -19.24 -9.15 19.42
C GLY A 588 -17.96 -9.91 19.07
N LEU A 589 -16.84 -9.18 18.91
CA LEU A 589 -15.52 -9.74 18.64
C LEU A 589 -14.71 -10.02 19.92
N ILE A 590 -15.09 -9.34 21.02
CA ILE A 590 -14.55 -9.55 22.36
C ILE A 590 -15.66 -9.77 23.38
#